data_AF-A0A7W0GHM1-F1
#
_entry.id   AF-A0A7W0GHM1-F1
#
_cell.length_a   1.000
_cell.length_b   1.000
_cell.length_c   1.000
_cell.angle_alpha   90.00
_cell.angle_beta   90.00
_cell.angle_gamma   90.00
#
_symmetry.space_group_name_H-M   'P 1'
#
loop_
_entity.id
_entity.type
_entity.pdbx_description
1 polymer ?
#
loop_
_entity_poly.entity_id
_entity_poly.type
_entity_poly.pdbx_seq_one_letter_code
_entity_poly.pdbx_strand_id
1 'polypeptide(L)'
;MAGRGQPWTSFVADEAGARQLHEDGNPAHRLRVEHDRNVLLIHLSDEDGKGWTVLAVDRTSRAWAVAQGRVQRATAAAAYDELRGT
;
A
#
# COMPACT_ATOMS: atom_id res chain seq x y z
N MET A 1 -9.43 -29.44 8.38
CA MET A 1 -10.64 -28.69 8.01
C MET A 1 -10.19 -27.42 7.33
N ALA A 2 -10.34 -27.32 6.00
CA ALA A 2 -10.03 -26.08 5.29
C ALA A 2 -11.04 -25.02 5.76
N GLY A 3 -10.56 -23.97 6.42
CA GLY A 3 -11.41 -22.83 6.78
C GLY A 3 -12.05 -22.30 5.51
N ARG A 4 -13.37 -22.05 5.54
CA ARG A 4 -14.03 -21.28 4.49
C ARG A 4 -13.18 -20.03 4.27
N GLY A 5 -12.67 -19.83 3.05
CA GLY A 5 -11.83 -18.68 2.74
C GLY A 5 -12.52 -17.43 3.25
N GLN A 6 -11.82 -16.61 4.04
CA GLN A 6 -12.38 -15.36 4.53
C GLN A 6 -12.91 -14.57 3.32
N PRO A 7 -14.11 -13.99 3.39
CA PRO A 7 -14.61 -13.14 2.33
C PRO A 7 -13.64 -11.96 2.13
N TRP A 8 -13.49 -11.51 0.89
CA TRP A 8 -12.71 -10.32 0.57
C TRP A 8 -13.25 -9.12 1.35
N THR A 9 -12.39 -8.38 2.04
CA THR A 9 -12.69 -7.08 2.67
C THR A 9 -12.24 -5.93 1.77
N SER A 10 -12.66 -4.70 2.07
CA SER A 10 -12.37 -3.51 1.28
C SER A 10 -11.87 -2.37 2.17
N PHE A 11 -11.18 -1.42 1.56
CA PHE A 11 -10.80 -0.17 2.19
C PHE A 11 -11.87 0.90 1.97
N VAL A 12 -12.24 1.61 3.03
CA VAL A 12 -13.23 2.69 3.00
C VAL A 12 -12.60 4.03 3.38
N ALA A 13 -13.14 5.12 2.85
CA ALA A 13 -12.65 6.47 3.16
C ALA A 13 -13.16 6.92 4.53
N ASP A 14 -12.33 7.69 5.24
CA ASP A 14 -12.78 8.44 6.40
C ASP A 14 -13.59 9.69 5.96
N GLU A 15 -14.51 10.18 6.79
CA GLU A 15 -15.37 11.32 6.43
C GLU A 15 -14.55 12.60 6.18
N ALA A 16 -14.87 13.26 5.06
CA ALA A 16 -14.35 14.55 4.55
C ALA A 16 -12.80 14.69 4.43
N GLY A 17 -12.28 14.40 3.23
CA GLY A 17 -10.99 14.93 2.76
C GLY A 17 -9.76 14.04 2.98
N ALA A 18 -9.95 12.80 3.44
CA ALA A 18 -8.85 11.90 3.74
C ALA A 18 -8.15 11.39 2.48
N ARG A 19 -6.83 11.62 2.38
CA ARG A 19 -5.92 10.95 1.43
C ARG A 19 -5.60 9.50 1.84
N GLN A 20 -6.41 8.94 2.74
CA GLN A 20 -6.16 7.69 3.43
C GLN A 20 -7.48 6.94 3.61
N LEU A 21 -7.44 5.66 3.30
CA LEU A 21 -8.50 4.70 3.53
C LEU A 21 -8.10 3.79 4.70
N HIS A 22 -9.07 3.08 5.27
CA HIS A 22 -8.81 2.03 6.26
C HIS A 22 -9.64 0.79 5.97
N GLU A 23 -9.18 -0.37 6.42
CA GLU A 23 -9.87 -1.65 6.26
C GLU A 23 -11.23 -1.58 6.97
N ASP A 24 -12.30 -2.03 6.30
CA ASP A 24 -13.62 -2.12 6.91
C ASP A 24 -13.60 -3.01 8.16
N GLY A 25 -14.02 -2.45 9.29
CA GLY A 25 -13.94 -3.09 10.61
C GLY A 25 -12.56 -3.03 11.29
N ASN A 26 -11.54 -2.45 10.66
CA ASN A 26 -10.19 -2.31 11.23
C ASN A 26 -9.54 -0.95 10.86
N PRO A 27 -9.83 0.12 11.62
CA PRO A 27 -9.31 1.46 11.33
C PRO A 27 -7.79 1.62 11.51
N ALA A 28 -7.12 0.66 12.16
CA ALA A 28 -5.68 0.68 12.35
C ALA A 28 -4.92 0.28 11.08
N HIS A 29 -5.52 -0.61 10.27
CA HIS A 29 -4.97 -1.00 8.98
C HIS A 29 -5.38 0.02 7.92
N ARG A 30 -4.39 0.75 7.41
CA ARG A 30 -4.59 1.89 6.52
C ARG A 30 -4.01 1.64 5.15
N LEU A 31 -4.70 2.19 4.16
CA LEU A 31 -4.27 2.27 2.77
C LEU A 31 -4.12 3.74 2.36
N ARG A 32 -3.03 4.07 1.69
CA ARG A 32 -2.88 5.34 0.96
C ARG A 32 -2.42 5.04 -0.46
N VAL A 33 -2.93 5.81 -1.41
CA VAL A 33 -2.47 5.76 -2.80
C VAL A 33 -1.92 7.12 -3.17
N GLU A 34 -0.64 7.15 -3.56
CA GLU A 34 -0.01 8.33 -4.17
C GLU A 34 0.31 8.03 -5.62
N HIS A 35 0.20 9.02 -6.50
CA HIS A 35 0.52 8.79 -7.90
C HIS A 35 0.95 10.07 -8.60
N ASP A 36 1.70 9.89 -9.68
CA ASP A 36 1.89 10.89 -10.72
C ASP A 36 1.46 10.32 -12.08
N ARG A 37 1.98 10.89 -13.18
CA ARG A 37 1.70 10.39 -14.53
C ARG A 37 2.25 8.98 -14.77
N ASN A 38 3.36 8.64 -14.13
CA ASN A 38 4.21 7.50 -14.45
C ASN A 38 4.16 6.40 -13.39
N VAL A 39 3.91 6.73 -12.12
CA VAL A 39 3.99 5.79 -11.00
C VAL A 39 2.75 5.89 -10.13
N LEU A 40 2.33 4.73 -9.62
CA LEU A 40 1.37 4.56 -8.55
C LEU A 40 2.10 3.92 -7.35
N LEU A 41 2.02 4.53 -6.17
CA LEU A 41 2.48 3.98 -4.91
C LEU A 41 1.28 3.61 -4.05
N ILE A 42 1.22 2.34 -3.65
CA ILE A 42 0.18 1.80 -2.76
C ILE A 42 0.84 1.52 -1.43
N HIS A 43 0.45 2.26 -0.39
CA HIS A 43 1.00 2.13 0.96
C HIS A 43 0.01 1.38 1.83
N LEU A 44 0.41 0.23 2.36
CA LEU A 44 -0.35 -0.58 3.31
C LEU A 44 0.35 -0.55 4.67
N SER A 45 -0.35 -0.18 5.73
CA SER A 45 0.22 -0.19 7.07
C SER A 45 -0.03 -1.50 7.78
N ASP A 46 0.97 -2.01 8.48
CA ASP A 46 0.85 -3.09 9.45
C ASP A 46 0.41 -4.47 8.90
N GLU A 47 0.55 -4.72 7.60
CA GLU A 47 0.22 -6.01 6.93
C GLU A 47 0.85 -7.23 7.61
N ASP A 48 2.14 -7.14 7.95
CA ASP A 48 2.91 -8.19 8.63
C ASP A 48 3.30 -7.77 10.07
N GLY A 49 2.48 -6.92 10.68
CA GLY A 49 2.79 -6.23 11.93
C GLY A 49 3.46 -4.88 11.71
N LYS A 50 3.93 -4.23 12.80
CA LYS A 50 4.28 -2.79 12.80
C LYS A 50 5.17 -2.36 11.63
N GLY A 51 4.64 -1.54 10.74
CA GLY A 51 5.38 -1.00 9.61
C GLY A 51 4.53 -0.68 8.40
N TRP A 52 5.18 -0.69 7.24
CA TRP A 52 4.61 -0.34 5.96
C TRP A 52 5.10 -1.32 4.91
N THR A 53 4.17 -1.77 4.08
CA THR A 53 4.43 -2.39 2.78
C THR A 53 4.07 -1.35 1.72
N VAL A 54 4.98 -1.07 0.79
CA VAL A 54 4.72 -0.17 -0.34
C VAL A 54 4.91 -0.92 -1.65
N LEU A 55 3.86 -0.91 -2.48
CA LEU A 55 3.90 -1.41 -3.85
C LEU A 55 4.08 -0.22 -4.78
N ALA A 56 5.16 -0.19 -5.55
CA ALA A 56 5.36 0.77 -6.62
C ALA A 56 4.98 0.13 -7.96
N VAL A 57 4.20 0.82 -8.79
CA VAL A 57 3.77 0.34 -10.11
C VAL A 57 4.08 1.39 -11.16
N ASP A 58 4.87 1.04 -12.17
CA ASP A 58 5.04 1.86 -13.37
C ASP A 58 3.78 1.73 -14.25
N ARG A 59 3.12 2.85 -14.52
CA ARG A 59 1.84 2.87 -15.23
C ARG A 59 1.97 2.59 -16.72
N THR A 60 3.15 2.81 -17.29
CA THR A 60 3.42 2.62 -18.72
C THR A 60 3.80 1.17 -18.99
N SER A 61 4.78 0.65 -18.26
CA SER A 61 5.32 -0.70 -18.48
C SER A 61 4.61 -1.78 -17.69
N ARG A 62 3.85 -1.42 -16.64
CA ARG A 62 3.27 -2.35 -15.66
C ARG A 62 4.31 -3.13 -14.85
N ALA A 63 5.57 -2.70 -14.88
CA ALA A 63 6.58 -3.15 -13.94
C ALA A 63 6.17 -2.74 -12.51
N TRP A 64 6.60 -3.53 -11.52
CA TRP A 64 6.28 -3.29 -10.13
C TRP A 64 7.46 -3.68 -9.23
N ALA A 65 7.48 -3.10 -8.03
CA ALA A 65 8.41 -3.43 -6.96
C ALA A 65 7.69 -3.34 -5.60
N VAL A 66 8.21 -4.05 -4.60
CA VAL A 66 7.63 -4.10 -3.25
C VAL A 66 8.73 -3.88 -2.23
N ALA A 67 8.56 -2.88 -1.37
CA ALA A 67 9.43 -2.69 -0.21
C ALA A 67 8.64 -2.77 1.09
N GLN A 68 9.33 -3.24 2.14
CA GLN A 68 8.80 -3.30 3.50
C GLN A 68 9.73 -2.55 4.46
N GLY A 69 9.16 -1.84 5.43
CA GLY A 69 9.97 -1.09 6.40
C GLY A 69 9.16 -0.37 7.46
N ARG A 70 9.84 0.17 8.48
CA ARG A 70 9.17 0.82 9.63
C ARG A 70 8.64 2.22 9.32
N VAL A 71 9.22 2.93 8.36
CA VAL A 71 8.94 4.34 8.09
C VAL A 71 8.37 4.49 6.69
N GLN A 72 7.11 4.91 6.58
CA GLN A 72 6.37 5.02 5.31
C GLN A 72 7.18 5.65 4.18
N ARG A 73 7.79 6.82 4.44
CA ARG A 73 8.55 7.57 3.44
C ARG A 73 9.80 6.82 2.96
N ALA A 74 10.51 6.16 3.87
CA ALA A 74 11.70 5.40 3.53
C ALA A 74 11.32 4.14 2.74
N THR A 75 10.25 3.45 3.14
CA THR A 75 9.71 2.30 2.40
C THR A 75 9.26 2.69 1.00
N ALA A 76 8.61 3.85 0.85
CA ALA A 76 8.19 4.36 -0.45
C ALA A 76 9.36 4.69 -1.37
N ALA A 77 10.42 5.30 -0.84
CA ALA A 77 11.65 5.53 -1.59
C ALA A 77 12.27 4.21 -2.03
N ALA A 78 12.41 3.23 -1.14
CA ALA A 78 12.97 1.92 -1.46
C ALA A 78 12.19 1.20 -2.58
N ALA A 79 10.85 1.19 -2.52
CA ALA A 79 10.03 0.58 -3.57
C ALA A 79 10.18 1.32 -4.91
N TYR A 80 10.29 2.65 -4.87
CA TYR A 80 10.52 3.46 -6.07
C TYR A 80 11.90 3.20 -6.68
N ASP A 81 12.95 3.16 -5.86
CA ASP A 81 14.33 2.93 -6.28
C ASP A 81 14.48 1.52 -6.88
N GLU A 82 13.86 0.50 -6.26
CA GLU A 82 13.80 -0.86 -6.79
C GLU A 82 13.06 -0.92 -8.14
N LEU A 83 11.93 -0.22 -8.27
CA LEU A 83 11.20 -0.11 -9.54
C LEU A 83 12.04 0.53 -10.65
N ARG A 84 12.92 1.48 -10.30
CA ARG A 84 13.79 2.20 -11.24
C ARG A 84 15.15 1.52 -11.46
N GLY A 85 15.52 0.56 -10.62
CA GLY A 85 16.82 -0.10 -10.66
C GLY A 85 17.99 0.82 -10.28
N THR A 86 17.78 1.75 -9.34
CA THR A 86 18.77 2.75 -8.89
C THR A 86 19.17 2.59 -7.45
#